data_AF-A0A085LVX4-F1
#
_entry.id   AF-A0A085LVX4-F1
#
_cell.length_a   1.000
_cell.length_b   1.000
_cell.length_c   1.000
_cell.angle_alpha   90.00
_cell.angle_beta   90.00
_cell.angle_gamma   90.00
#
_symmetry.space_group_name_H-M   'P 1'
#
loop_
_entity.id
_entity.type
_entity.pdbx_description
1 polymer ?
#
loop_
_entity_poly.entity_id
_entity_poly.type
_entity_poly.pdbx_seq_one_letter_code
_entity_poly.pdbx_strand_id
1 'polypeptide(L)'
;MEMKHLRELLSIIDDAATIAEQRDPNLERSRRFRAGLEGIPSAYRELYDQKSLDAKQLAITSFFKGSNLTETDDEPQPSTSMHAGIS
;
A
#
# COMPACT_ATOMS: atom_id res chain seq x y z
N MET A 1 11.46 0.71 10.47
CA MET A 1 12.00 1.90 11.16
C MET A 1 10.99 3.06 11.14
N GLU A 2 10.27 3.27 10.04
CA GLU A 2 9.22 4.30 9.83
C GLU A 2 8.14 4.46 10.93
N MET A 3 7.54 3.37 11.43
CA MET A 3 6.40 3.49 12.37
C MET A 3 6.75 4.03 13.76
N LYS A 4 8.02 3.92 14.19
CA LYS A 4 8.46 4.48 15.47
C LYS A 4 8.47 6.01 15.41
N HIS A 5 9.01 6.57 14.34
CA HIS A 5 9.07 8.01 14.13
C HIS A 5 7.69 8.64 13.91
N LEU A 6 6.78 7.95 13.22
CA LEU A 6 5.40 8.41 13.08
C LEU A 6 4.69 8.48 14.45
N ARG A 7 4.87 7.45 15.28
CA ARG A 7 4.31 7.43 16.64
C ARG A 7 4.88 8.55 17.51
N GLU A 8 6.20 8.75 17.48
CA GLU A 8 6.87 9.84 18.20
C GLU A 8 6.36 11.21 17.75
N LEU A 9 6.24 11.43 16.44
CA LEU A 9 5.71 12.68 15.89
C LEU A 9 4.27 12.95 16.33
N LEU A 10 3.40 11.94 16.27
CA LEU A 10 2.01 12.08 16.73
C LEU A 10 1.95 12.39 18.23
N SER A 11 2.80 11.75 19.04
CA SER A 11 2.90 12.04 20.47
C SER A 11 3.32 13.49 20.75
N ILE A 12 4.30 14.01 20.00
CA ILE A 12 4.76 15.41 20.14
C ILE A 12 3.63 16.39 19.76
N ILE A 13 2.84 16.06 18.73
CA ILE A 13 1.70 16.87 18.30
C ILE A 13 0.61 16.90 19.38
N ASP A 14 0.31 15.77 20.00
CA ASP A 14 -0.67 15.68 21.10
C ASP A 14 -0.22 16.48 22.33
N ASP A 15 1.07 16.40 22.68
CA ASP A 15 1.65 17.19 23.77
C ASP A 15 1.57 18.70 23.47
N ALA A 16 1.89 19.09 22.23
CA ALA A 16 1.81 20.49 21.80
C ALA A 16 0.35 21.01 21.82
N ALA A 17 -0.62 20.19 21.41
CA ALA A 17 -2.04 20.54 21.49
C ALA A 17 -2.49 20.72 22.94
N THR A 18 -2.06 19.85 23.85
CA THR A 18 -2.35 19.94 25.29
C THR A 18 -1.76 21.21 25.89
N ILE A 19 -0.52 21.57 25.54
CA ILE A 19 0.13 22.81 26.00
C ILE A 19 -0.61 24.03 25.46
N ALA A 20 -1.03 24.00 24.19
CA ALA A 20 -1.83 25.08 23.59
C ALA A 20 -3.17 25.25 24.30
N GLU A 21 -3.86 24.16 24.66
CA GLU A 21 -5.11 24.20 25.44
C GLU A 21 -4.91 24.80 26.83
N GLN A 22 -3.81 24.49 27.51
CA GLN A 22 -3.52 24.99 28.86
C GLN A 22 -3.03 26.45 28.89
N ARG A 23 -2.35 26.91 27.83
CA ARG A 23 -1.68 28.22 27.80
C ARG A 23 -2.33 29.26 26.88
N ASP A 24 -3.25 28.87 26.00
CA ASP A 24 -3.97 29.80 25.14
C ASP A 24 -5.14 30.43 25.93
N PRO A 25 -5.16 31.76 26.15
CA PRO A 25 -6.31 32.43 26.74
C PRO A 25 -7.56 32.32 25.85
N ASN A 26 -7.40 31.92 24.57
CA ASN A 26 -8.48 31.69 23.63
C ASN A 26 -8.73 30.18 23.44
N LEU A 27 -9.59 29.62 24.30
CA LEU A 27 -10.01 28.21 24.26
C LEU A 27 -10.61 27.79 22.90
N GLU A 28 -11.29 28.71 22.19
CA GLU A 28 -11.89 28.42 20.88
C GLU A 28 -10.82 28.17 19.81
N ARG A 29 -9.68 28.88 19.88
CA ARG A 29 -8.54 28.64 18.99
C ARG A 29 -7.90 27.28 19.26
N SER A 30 -7.67 26.94 20.52
CA SER A 30 -7.11 25.64 20.89
C SER A 30 -8.04 24.48 20.50
N ARG A 31 -9.34 24.63 20.73
CA ARG A 31 -10.35 23.64 20.32
C ARG A 31 -10.32 23.39 18.80
N ARG A 32 -10.25 24.44 17.98
CA ARG A 32 -10.16 24.31 16.52
C ARG A 32 -8.85 23.67 16.08
N PHE A 33 -7.75 24.00 16.74
CA PHE A 33 -6.46 23.37 16.50
C PHE A 33 -6.53 21.86 16.75
N ARG A 34 -7.06 21.45 17.90
CA ARG A 34 -7.25 20.03 18.26
C ARG A 34 -8.20 19.30 17.32
N ALA A 35 -9.33 19.90 16.97
CA ALA A 35 -10.26 19.33 15.99
C ALA A 35 -9.62 19.14 14.61
N GLY A 36 -8.70 20.03 14.21
CA GLY A 36 -7.92 19.89 12.97
C GLY A 36 -6.94 18.71 12.98
N LEU A 37 -6.55 18.22 14.16
CA LEU A 37 -5.59 17.13 14.31
C LEU A 37 -6.25 15.74 14.35
N GLU A 38 -7.51 15.63 14.76
CA GLU A 38 -8.21 14.33 14.93
C GLU A 38 -8.22 13.46 13.67
N GLY A 39 -8.25 14.07 12.48
CA GLY A 39 -8.28 13.34 11.21
C GLY A 39 -6.92 12.78 10.78
N ILE A 40 -5.82 13.33 11.27
CA ILE A 40 -4.46 13.04 10.76
C ILE A 40 -4.07 11.56 10.92
N PRO A 41 -4.26 10.92 12.09
CA PRO A 41 -3.88 9.51 12.26
C PRO A 41 -4.69 8.57 11.34
N SER A 42 -5.98 8.87 11.13
CA SER A 42 -6.85 8.06 10.27
C SER A 42 -6.43 8.16 8.80
N ALA A 43 -6.17 9.37 8.30
CA ALA A 43 -5.74 9.60 6.93
C ALA A 43 -4.39 8.92 6.61
N TYR A 44 -3.44 8.98 7.55
CA TYR A 44 -2.16 8.28 7.39
C TYR A 44 -2.31 6.76 7.37
N ARG A 45 -3.22 6.21 8.18
CA ARG A 45 -3.50 4.78 8.21
C ARG A 45 -4.12 4.30 6.90
N GLU A 46 -5.12 5.01 6.39
CA GLU A 46 -5.75 4.71 5.10
C GLU A 46 -4.73 4.74 3.95
N LEU A 47 -3.86 5.74 3.92
CA LEU A 47 -2.80 5.84 2.92
C LEU A 47 -1.81 4.67 3.01
N TYR A 48 -1.44 4.27 4.23
CA TYR A 48 -0.55 3.13 4.45
C TYR A 48 -1.20 1.82 3.98
N ASP A 49 -2.46 1.60 4.34
CA ASP A 49 -3.21 0.40 3.96
C ASP A 49 -3.37 0.31 2.44
N GLN A 50 -3.69 1.42 1.77
CA GLN A 50 -3.76 1.49 0.31
C GLN A 50 -2.40 1.15 -0.34
N LYS A 51 -1.31 1.77 0.11
CA LYS A 51 0.03 1.44 -0.40
C LYS A 51 0.42 -0.02 -0.16
N SER A 52 -0.02 -0.61 0.95
CA SER A 52 0.21 -2.04 1.23
C SER A 52 -0.52 -2.94 0.24
N LEU A 53 -1.76 -2.60 -0.10
CA LEU A 53 -2.54 -3.33 -1.11
C LEU A 53 -1.93 -3.21 -2.51
N ASP A 54 -1.57 -1.99 -2.91
CA ASP A 54 -0.94 -1.74 -4.22
C ASP A 54 0.37 -2.52 -4.37
N ALA A 55 1.19 -2.54 -3.31
CA ALA A 55 2.44 -3.30 -3.30
C ALA A 55 2.21 -4.81 -3.42
N LYS A 56 1.19 -5.36 -2.73
CA LYS A 56 0.81 -6.78 -2.85
C LYS A 56 0.33 -7.11 -4.25
N GLN A 57 -0.48 -6.25 -4.86
CA GLN A 57 -0.96 -6.44 -6.23
C GLN A 57 0.18 -6.39 -7.24
N LEU A 58 1.13 -5.46 -7.07
CA LEU A 58 2.33 -5.40 -7.89
C LEU A 58 3.19 -6.66 -7.74
N ALA A 59 3.33 -7.19 -6.53
CA ALA A 59 4.07 -8.44 -6.29
C ALA A 59 3.41 -9.66 -6.93
N ILE A 60 2.07 -9.75 -6.88
CA ILE A 60 1.32 -10.83 -7.56
C ILE A 60 1.49 -10.72 -9.08
N THR A 61 1.26 -9.53 -9.65
CA THR A 61 1.38 -9.31 -11.09
C THR A 61 2.79 -9.55 -11.62
N SER A 62 3.83 -9.14 -10.88
CA SER A 62 5.23 -9.40 -11.26
C SER A 62 5.58 -10.89 -11.23
N PHE A 63 5.08 -11.63 -10.23
CA PHE A 63 5.26 -13.08 -10.12
C PHE A 63 4.69 -13.81 -11.34
N PHE A 64 3.44 -13.52 -11.72
CA PHE A 64 2.80 -14.15 -12.87
C PHE A 64 3.37 -13.69 -14.22
N LYS A 65 3.90 -12.46 -14.31
CA LYS A 65 4.57 -11.98 -15.54
C LYS A 65 5.92 -12.65 -15.77
N GLY A 66 6.65 -13.00 -14.70
CA GLY A 66 7.89 -13.79 -14.79
C GLY A 66 7.67 -15.26 -15.15
N SER A 67 6.52 -15.84 -14.78
CA SER A 67 6.18 -17.24 -15.08
C SER A 67 5.81 -17.51 -16.54
N ASN A 68 5.52 -16.48 -17.34
CA ASN A 68 5.29 -16.62 -18.78
C ASN A 68 6.58 -16.50 -19.62
N LEU A 69 7.77 -16.52 -18.99
CA LEU A 69 9.07 -16.46 -19.66
C LEU A 69 9.78 -17.82 -19.72
N THR A 70 9.01 -18.89 -19.88
CA THR A 70 9.50 -20.21 -20.28
C THR A 70 8.57 -20.72 -21.37
N GLU A 71 9.18 -21.16 -22.47
CA GLU A 71 8.56 -21.81 -23.65
C GLU A 71 7.96 -20.90 -24.73
N THR A 72 8.85 -20.26 -25.51
CA THR A 72 8.67 -20.21 -26.97
C THR A 72 10.00 -20.57 -27.63
N ASP A 73 10.42 -21.82 -27.43
CA ASP A 73 11.30 -22.52 -28.37
C ASP A 73 10.78 -23.96 -28.49
N ASP A 74 9.55 -24.10 -28.98
CA ASP A 74 9.08 -25.35 -29.57
C ASP A 74 8.62 -25.01 -30.98
N GLU A 75 9.55 -25.22 -31.91
CA GLU A 75 9.28 -25.48 -33.31
C GLU A 75 8.01 -26.35 -33.44
N PRO A 76 7.05 -26.04 -34.32
CA PRO A 76 5.86 -26.86 -34.47
C PRO A 76 6.28 -28.27 -34.93
N GLN A 77 6.31 -29.24 -34.01
CA GLN A 77 6.54 -30.64 -34.35
C GLN A 77 5.47 -31.08 -35.36
N PRO A 78 5.85 -31.51 -36.57
CA PRO A 78 4.88 -32.01 -37.53
C PRO A 78 4.33 -33.35 -37.03
N SER A 79 3.02 -33.40 -36.76
CA SER A 79 2.31 -34.65 -36.52
C SER A 79 2.24 -35.48 -37.80
N THR A 80 3.09 -36.50 -37.90
CA THR A 80 2.99 -37.53 -38.95
C THR A 80 1.96 -38.59 -38.55
N SER A 81 0.68 -38.26 -38.71
CA SER A 81 -0.37 -39.29 -38.74
C SER A 81 -0.41 -39.92 -40.15
N MET A 82 0.38 -40.97 -40.37
CA MET A 82 0.21 -41.82 -41.55
C MET A 82 -1.10 -42.60 -41.43
N HIS A 83 -2.14 -42.17 -42.15
CA HIS A 83 -3.22 -43.08 -42.50
C HIS A 83 -2.72 -44.01 -43.61
N ALA A 84 -2.27 -45.20 -43.19
CA ALA A 84 -2.10 -46.33 -44.08
C ALA A 84 -3.46 -46.66 -44.72
N GLY A 85 -3.48 -46.68 -46.06
CA GLY A 85 -4.65 -47.03 -46.85
C GLY A 85 -5.17 -48.42 -46.47
N ILE A 86 -6.48 -48.51 -46.41
CA ILE A 86 -7.23 -49.77 -46.42
C ILE A 86 -7.75 -49.98 -47.85
N SER A 87 -7.47 -51.18 -48.36
CA SER A 87 -7.81 -51.68 -49.70
C SER A 87 -9.31 -51.79 -49.97
#